data_AF-A0AA41UJ01-F1
#
_entry.id   AF-A0AA41UJ01-F1
#
_cell.length_a   1.000
_cell.length_b   1.000
_cell.length_c   1.000
_cell.angle_alpha   90.00
_cell.angle_beta   90.00
_cell.angle_gamma   90.00
#
_symmetry.space_group_name_H-M   'P 1'
#
loop_
_entity.id
_entity.type
_entity.pdbx_description
1 polymer ?
#
loop_
_entity_poly.entity_id
_entity_poly.type
_entity_poly.pdbx_seq_one_letter_code
_entity_poly.pdbx_strand_id
1 'polypeptide(L)'
;MKVAIHRILCLLPALLAVGALVCSPFAVGSALADKRSSIFDWSNSSEGPTAFGYMIAYSYRDKIVYFTPIISQRAPETSFNDEEYVFQTSTVLKLERAFQKKLEQEYKIRSADFTFNARVVYKTERIALNRFFRESNDFRIKAFKLVEVSDFRP
;
A
#
# COMPACT_ATOMS: atom_id res chain seq x y z
N MET A 1 8.23 32.46 36.17
CA MET A 1 6.78 32.75 36.16
C MET A 1 6.05 31.46 35.82
N LYS A 2 5.29 30.90 36.78
CA LYS A 2 4.57 29.63 36.65
C LYS A 2 3.12 29.93 36.29
N VAL A 3 2.64 29.47 35.13
CA VAL A 3 1.23 29.56 34.74
C VAL A 3 0.67 28.15 34.68
N ALA A 4 -0.16 27.83 35.67
CA ALA A 4 -0.97 26.63 35.75
C ALA A 4 -2.23 26.83 34.89
N ILE A 5 -2.54 25.89 34.00
CA ILE A 5 -3.81 25.89 33.26
C ILE A 5 -4.53 24.58 33.54
N HIS A 6 -5.81 24.76 33.87
CA HIS A 6 -6.73 23.86 34.53
C HIS A 6 -7.02 22.57 33.75
N ARG A 7 -7.13 21.49 34.56
CA ARG A 7 -7.90 20.29 34.25
C ARG A 7 -9.37 20.66 34.09
N ILE A 8 -9.96 20.39 32.93
CA ILE A 8 -11.41 20.30 32.77
C ILE A 8 -11.77 18.83 32.61
N LEU A 9 -12.25 18.29 33.72
CA LEU A 9 -12.83 16.99 33.92
C LEU A 9 -14.30 17.12 33.50
N CYS A 10 -14.66 16.68 32.29
CA CYS A 10 -16.06 16.51 31.91
C CYS A 10 -16.40 15.02 31.93
N LEU A 11 -16.99 14.62 33.06
CA LEU A 11 -17.88 13.48 33.17
C LEU A 11 -19.02 13.63 32.16
N LEU A 12 -19.28 12.59 31.36
CA LEU A 12 -20.60 12.37 30.78
C LEU A 12 -21.04 10.92 31.01
N PRO A 13 -22.34 10.70 31.30
CA PRO A 13 -22.82 9.52 31.98
C PRO A 13 -23.19 8.38 31.03
N ALA A 14 -23.15 7.18 31.61
CA ALA A 14 -23.77 5.97 31.09
C ALA A 14 -25.26 6.18 30.84
N LEU A 15 -25.74 5.74 29.67
CA LEU A 15 -27.14 5.37 29.48
C LEU A 15 -27.21 4.00 28.79
N LEU A 16 -27.77 3.05 29.54
CA LEU A 16 -28.28 1.77 29.06
C LEU A 16 -29.37 1.99 28.02
N ALA A 17 -29.37 1.18 26.97
CA ALA A 17 -30.60 0.79 26.29
C ALA A 17 -30.53 -0.69 25.89
N VAL A 18 -31.36 -1.46 26.60
CA VAL A 18 -31.76 -2.85 26.34
C VAL A 18 -32.59 -2.89 25.06
N GLY A 19 -32.38 -3.87 24.18
CA GLY A 19 -33.24 -4.02 23.00
C GLY A 19 -32.96 -5.22 22.11
N ALA A 20 -33.76 -6.28 22.31
CA ALA A 20 -34.19 -7.29 21.34
C ALA A 20 -33.16 -8.29 20.76
N LEU A 21 -33.12 -9.45 21.41
CA LEU A 21 -32.98 -10.76 20.77
C LEU A 21 -33.99 -10.90 19.62
N VAL A 22 -33.52 -11.08 18.39
CA VAL A 22 -34.28 -11.76 17.32
C VAL A 22 -33.39 -12.87 16.79
N CYS A 23 -33.65 -14.08 17.28
CA CYS A 23 -33.16 -15.32 16.71
C CYS A 23 -33.80 -15.54 15.33
N SER A 24 -32.99 -15.53 14.29
CA SER A 24 -33.33 -16.11 12.99
C SER A 24 -32.41 -17.30 12.73
N PRO A 25 -32.91 -18.54 12.74
CA PRO A 25 -32.13 -19.70 12.31
C PRO A 25 -32.22 -19.79 10.79
N PHE A 26 -31.31 -19.12 10.06
CA PHE A 26 -31.17 -19.39 8.64
C PHE A 26 -30.11 -20.45 8.41
N ALA A 27 -30.57 -21.51 7.75
CA ALA A 27 -29.95 -22.80 7.66
C ALA A 27 -28.57 -22.76 7.00
N VAL A 28 -27.72 -23.61 7.57
CA VAL A 28 -26.38 -23.98 7.16
C VAL A 28 -26.43 -24.64 5.77
N GLY A 29 -25.91 -23.93 4.77
CA GLY A 29 -25.54 -24.45 3.45
C GLY A 29 -24.03 -24.39 3.27
N SER A 30 -23.29 -25.13 4.10
CA SER A 30 -21.84 -25.28 4.03
C SER A 30 -21.47 -26.45 3.12
N ALA A 31 -21.17 -26.19 1.85
CA ALA A 31 -20.36 -27.07 1.01
C ALA A 31 -19.97 -26.38 -0.30
N LEU A 32 -19.34 -25.20 -0.26
CA LEU A 32 -18.42 -24.85 -1.33
C LEU A 32 -17.02 -25.05 -0.79
N ALA A 33 -16.43 -26.16 -1.24
CA ALA A 33 -15.04 -26.50 -1.04
C ALA A 33 -14.19 -25.27 -1.33
N ASP A 34 -13.70 -24.69 -0.24
CA ASP A 34 -12.61 -23.75 -0.19
C ASP A 34 -11.41 -24.49 -0.78
N LYS A 35 -11.30 -24.48 -2.11
CA LYS A 35 -10.03 -24.53 -2.80
C LYS A 35 -9.28 -23.31 -2.32
N ARG A 36 -8.73 -23.44 -1.10
CA ARG A 36 -7.58 -22.70 -0.64
C ARG A 36 -6.62 -22.76 -1.80
N SER A 37 -6.64 -21.66 -2.55
CA SER A 37 -5.60 -21.28 -3.45
C SER A 37 -4.32 -21.68 -2.75
N SER A 38 -3.57 -22.56 -3.40
CA SER A 38 -2.19 -22.80 -3.03
C SER A 38 -1.60 -21.42 -2.79
N ILE A 39 -1.43 -21.14 -1.51
CA ILE A 39 -0.74 -20.00 -0.99
C ILE A 39 0.59 -20.09 -1.71
N PHE A 40 0.71 -19.20 -2.69
CA PHE A 40 1.87 -19.08 -3.54
C PHE A 40 2.96 -18.63 -2.59
N ASP A 41 3.67 -19.61 -2.03
CA ASP A 41 4.81 -19.44 -1.16
C ASP A 41 5.85 -18.64 -1.94
N TRP A 42 5.94 -17.36 -1.63
CA TRP A 42 6.94 -16.43 -2.14
C TRP A 42 8.37 -16.79 -1.71
N SER A 43 8.54 -17.83 -0.90
CA SER A 43 9.77 -18.15 -0.17
C SER A 43 10.72 -19.11 -0.87
N ASN A 44 10.37 -19.76 -1.99
CA ASN A 44 11.14 -20.92 -2.49
C ASN A 44 11.79 -20.79 -3.88
N SER A 45 11.91 -19.58 -4.45
CA SER A 45 12.86 -19.37 -5.57
C SER A 45 14.03 -18.50 -5.09
N SER A 46 14.93 -19.14 -4.34
CA SER A 46 16.06 -18.51 -3.65
C SER A 46 17.17 -17.96 -4.55
N GLU A 47 17.03 -18.04 -5.88
CA GLU A 47 18.14 -17.82 -6.82
C GLU A 47 17.92 -16.68 -7.83
N GLY A 48 16.90 -15.84 -7.65
CA GLY A 48 16.66 -14.70 -8.55
C GLY A 48 17.57 -13.48 -8.30
N PRO A 49 17.92 -12.68 -9.32
CA PRO A 49 18.59 -11.40 -9.13
C PRO A 49 17.76 -10.42 -8.29
N THR A 50 18.41 -9.42 -7.71
CA THR A 50 17.71 -8.37 -6.94
C THR A 50 17.24 -7.28 -7.90
N ALA A 51 15.96 -6.97 -7.85
CA ALA A 51 15.37 -5.81 -8.51
C ALA A 51 15.01 -4.73 -7.50
N PHE A 52 15.03 -3.50 -7.98
CA PHE A 52 14.75 -2.30 -7.22
C PHE A 52 13.51 -1.61 -7.77
N GLY A 53 12.76 -0.97 -6.89
CA GLY A 53 11.52 -0.32 -7.27
C GLY A 53 10.94 0.58 -6.22
N TYR A 54 9.81 1.19 -6.55
CA TYR A 54 9.04 2.03 -5.64
C TYR A 54 7.56 1.95 -6.01
N MET A 55 6.70 2.29 -5.06
CA MET A 55 5.27 2.45 -5.30
C MET A 55 4.90 3.91 -5.24
N ILE A 56 3.93 4.29 -6.06
CA ILE A 56 3.36 5.62 -6.08
C ILE A 56 1.84 5.53 -6.13
N ALA A 57 1.18 6.38 -5.35
CA ALA A 57 -0.26 6.56 -5.37
C ALA A 57 -0.56 8.05 -5.45
N TYR A 58 -1.29 8.48 -6.47
CA TYR A 58 -1.58 9.91 -6.66
C TYR A 58 -3.08 10.16 -6.86
N SER A 59 -3.54 11.30 -6.37
CA SER A 59 -4.89 11.82 -6.62
C SER A 59 -4.82 13.15 -7.35
N TYR A 60 -5.45 13.23 -8.52
CA TYR A 60 -5.58 14.48 -9.27
C TYR A 60 -6.50 15.48 -8.59
N ARG A 61 -7.48 14.99 -7.82
CA ARG A 61 -8.46 15.79 -7.10
C ARG A 61 -7.82 16.51 -5.93
N ASP A 62 -7.15 15.74 -5.06
CA ASP A 62 -6.55 16.27 -3.83
C ASP A 62 -5.13 16.83 -4.05
N LYS A 63 -4.59 16.67 -5.27
CA LYS A 63 -3.23 17.09 -5.66
C LYS A 63 -2.17 16.57 -4.68
N ILE A 64 -2.29 15.30 -4.31
CA ILE A 64 -1.37 14.63 -3.38
C ILE A 64 -0.81 13.36 -3.99
N VAL A 65 0.46 13.10 -3.72
CA VAL A 65 1.20 11.90 -4.12
C VAL A 65 1.79 11.26 -2.88
N TYR A 66 1.42 10.01 -2.63
CA TYR A 66 2.08 9.13 -1.69
C TYR A 66 3.10 8.29 -2.45
N PHE A 67 4.31 8.16 -1.91
CA PHE A 67 5.35 7.33 -2.50
C PHE A 67 6.13 6.60 -1.42
N THR A 68 6.73 5.47 -1.78
CA THR A 68 7.63 4.74 -0.89
C THR A 68 9.09 5.08 -1.18
N PRO A 69 10.00 4.87 -0.21
CA PRO A 69 11.41 4.70 -0.51
C PRO A 69 11.65 3.62 -1.58
N ILE A 70 12.86 3.59 -2.14
CA ILE A 70 13.27 2.50 -3.01
C ILE A 70 13.30 1.21 -2.19
N ILE A 71 12.54 0.23 -2.64
CA ILE A 71 12.49 -1.12 -2.08
C ILE A 71 13.26 -2.07 -2.99
N SER A 72 13.83 -3.12 -2.40
CA SER A 72 14.47 -4.22 -3.12
C SER A 72 13.62 -5.48 -3.00
N GLN A 73 13.44 -6.21 -4.10
CA GLN A 73 12.77 -7.50 -4.12
C GLN A 73 13.46 -8.46 -5.08
N ARG A 74 13.19 -9.75 -4.96
CA ARG A 74 13.71 -10.73 -5.91
C ARG A 74 12.95 -10.66 -7.23
N ALA A 75 13.70 -10.63 -8.33
CA ALA A 75 13.17 -10.65 -9.68
C ALA A 75 13.32 -12.04 -10.32
N PRO A 76 12.48 -12.39 -11.30
CA PRO A 76 12.80 -13.45 -12.24
C PRO A 76 14.05 -13.10 -13.06
N GLU A 77 14.78 -14.10 -13.54
CA GLU A 77 16.01 -13.90 -14.32
C GLU A 77 15.77 -13.24 -15.70
N THR A 78 14.52 -13.22 -16.18
CA THR A 78 14.18 -12.68 -17.50
C THR A 78 14.38 -11.16 -17.54
N SER A 79 15.38 -10.74 -18.32
CA SER A 79 15.67 -9.34 -18.62
C SER A 79 14.79 -8.81 -19.74
N PHE A 80 14.22 -7.61 -19.58
CA PHE A 80 13.49 -6.92 -20.67
C PHE A 80 14.45 -6.09 -21.51
N ASN A 81 15.30 -5.29 -20.85
CA ASN A 81 16.32 -4.46 -21.45
C ASN A 81 17.52 -4.35 -20.49
N ASP A 82 18.50 -3.48 -20.76
CA ASP A 82 19.67 -3.33 -19.90
C ASP A 82 19.34 -2.75 -18.51
N GLU A 83 18.22 -2.05 -18.37
CA GLU A 83 17.79 -1.36 -17.15
C GLU A 83 16.75 -2.12 -16.32
N GLU A 84 15.98 -3.03 -16.94
CA GLU A 84 14.72 -3.56 -16.42
C GLU A 84 14.58 -5.09 -16.59
N TYR A 85 13.96 -5.72 -15.60
CA TYR A 85 13.50 -7.11 -15.62
C TYR A 85 12.03 -7.19 -16.03
N VAL A 86 11.62 -8.34 -16.58
CA VAL A 86 10.21 -8.65 -16.86
C VAL A 86 9.54 -9.13 -15.57
N PHE A 87 8.65 -8.31 -15.00
CA PHE A 87 7.84 -8.72 -13.85
C PHE A 87 6.50 -9.29 -14.27
N GLN A 88 6.04 -10.32 -13.55
CA GLN A 88 4.70 -10.85 -13.72
C GLN A 88 3.67 -9.79 -13.28
N THR A 89 2.67 -9.54 -14.10
CA THR A 89 1.57 -8.60 -13.80
C THR A 89 0.88 -8.93 -12.47
N SER A 90 0.76 -10.21 -12.14
CA SER A 90 0.20 -10.68 -10.86
C SER A 90 0.96 -10.15 -9.64
N THR A 91 2.29 -10.03 -9.74
CA THR A 91 3.16 -9.52 -8.67
C THR A 91 2.96 -8.02 -8.50
N VAL A 92 2.97 -7.28 -9.61
CA VAL A 92 2.72 -5.82 -9.62
C VAL A 92 1.37 -5.50 -8.97
N LEU A 93 0.30 -6.20 -9.37
CA LEU A 93 -1.03 -6.02 -8.81
C LEU A 93 -1.12 -6.36 -7.30
N LYS A 94 -0.36 -7.36 -6.82
CA LYS A 94 -0.31 -7.69 -5.39
C LYS A 94 0.33 -6.55 -4.59
N LEU A 95 1.43 -5.98 -5.08
CA LEU A 95 2.12 -4.86 -4.45
C LEU A 95 1.25 -3.60 -4.41
N GLU A 96 0.56 -3.30 -5.51
CA GLU A 96 -0.38 -2.18 -5.57
C GLU A 96 -1.52 -2.35 -4.57
N ARG A 97 -2.10 -3.54 -4.46
CA ARG A 97 -3.15 -3.83 -3.46
C ARG A 97 -2.62 -3.74 -2.02
N ALA A 98 -1.41 -4.22 -1.76
CA ALA A 98 -0.78 -4.11 -0.45
C ALA A 98 -0.55 -2.64 -0.07
N PHE A 99 -0.05 -1.83 -1.01
CA PHE A 99 0.17 -0.41 -0.81
C PHE A 99 -1.15 0.36 -0.64
N GLN A 100 -2.17 0.05 -1.44
CA GLN A 100 -3.52 0.57 -1.28
C GLN A 100 -4.06 0.32 0.13
N LYS A 101 -4.01 -0.94 0.59
CA LYS A 101 -4.50 -1.32 1.91
C LYS A 101 -3.76 -0.57 3.03
N LYS A 102 -2.44 -0.41 2.92
CA LYS A 102 -1.63 0.38 3.85
C LYS A 102 -2.12 1.83 3.93
N LEU A 103 -2.31 2.48 2.78
CA LEU A 103 -2.78 3.87 2.76
C LEU A 103 -4.20 4.03 3.30
N GLU A 104 -5.12 3.11 2.98
CA GLU A 104 -6.46 3.10 3.56
C GLU A 104 -6.43 2.95 5.09
N GLN A 105 -5.53 2.11 5.61
CA GLN A 105 -5.44 1.84 7.04
C GLN A 105 -4.83 2.98 7.83
N GLU A 106 -3.75 3.60 7.35
CA GLU A 106 -2.96 4.57 8.12
C GLU A 106 -3.30 6.01 7.78
N TYR A 107 -3.50 6.30 6.51
CA TYR A 107 -3.78 7.65 6.02
C TYR A 107 -5.28 7.90 5.81
N LYS A 108 -6.12 6.86 6.03
CA LYS A 108 -7.59 6.92 5.91
C LYS A 108 -8.05 7.46 4.54
N ILE A 109 -7.27 7.20 3.49
CA ILE A 109 -7.62 7.64 2.14
C ILE A 109 -8.73 6.77 1.55
N ARG A 110 -9.49 7.33 0.61
CA ARG A 110 -10.45 6.56 -0.21
C ARG A 110 -9.73 6.11 -1.47
N SER A 111 -9.47 4.82 -1.60
CA SER A 111 -8.72 4.26 -2.73
C SER A 111 -9.31 4.58 -4.11
N ALA A 112 -10.63 4.74 -4.22
CA ALA A 112 -11.29 5.12 -5.47
C ALA A 112 -10.86 6.49 -6.03
N ASP A 113 -10.37 7.39 -5.17
CA ASP A 113 -9.89 8.73 -5.56
C ASP A 113 -8.41 8.73 -5.96
N PHE A 114 -7.73 7.58 -5.89
CA PHE A 114 -6.29 7.43 -6.11
C PHE A 114 -5.98 6.46 -7.24
N THR A 115 -4.95 6.78 -8.02
CA THR A 115 -4.34 5.83 -8.96
C THR A 115 -3.09 5.26 -8.32
N PHE A 116 -3.00 3.93 -8.28
CA PHE A 116 -1.86 3.19 -7.73
C PHE A 116 -1.00 2.66 -8.87
N ASN A 117 0.32 2.73 -8.72
CA ASN A 117 1.26 2.21 -9.69
C ASN A 117 2.50 1.67 -8.97
N ALA A 118 2.86 0.42 -9.23
CA ALA A 118 4.09 -0.19 -8.74
C ALA A 118 5.17 -0.23 -9.84
N ARG A 119 6.30 0.43 -9.59
CA ARG A 119 7.48 0.45 -10.47
C ARG A 119 8.56 -0.44 -9.89
N VAL A 120 8.46 -1.76 -10.10
CA VAL A 120 9.34 -2.74 -9.43
C VAL A 120 10.27 -3.52 -10.35
N VAL A 121 10.76 -2.88 -11.41
CA VAL A 121 11.43 -3.56 -12.53
C VAL A 121 12.93 -3.32 -12.64
N TYR A 122 13.56 -2.44 -11.85
CA TYR A 122 14.90 -1.93 -12.17
C TYR A 122 16.04 -2.84 -11.70
N LYS A 123 17.09 -3.01 -12.51
CA LYS A 123 18.25 -3.85 -12.16
C LYS A 123 19.19 -3.24 -11.11
N THR A 124 19.21 -1.91 -10.98
CA THR A 124 20.06 -1.22 -10.01
C THR A 124 19.29 -0.13 -9.28
N GLU A 125 19.67 0.09 -8.02
CA GLU A 125 19.09 1.15 -7.18
C GLU A 125 19.23 2.54 -7.81
N ARG A 126 20.39 2.83 -8.42
CA ARG A 126 20.65 4.11 -9.09
C ARG A 126 19.66 4.38 -10.23
N ILE A 127 19.30 3.37 -11.01
CA ILE A 127 18.30 3.51 -12.08
C ILE A 127 16.93 3.82 -11.46
N ALA A 128 16.54 3.08 -10.43
CA ALA A 128 15.28 3.30 -9.72
C ALA A 128 15.19 4.72 -9.13
N LEU A 129 16.25 5.18 -8.46
CA LEU A 129 16.36 6.55 -7.92
C LEU A 129 16.25 7.60 -9.01
N ASN A 130 16.98 7.45 -10.12
CA ASN A 130 16.93 8.40 -11.24
C ASN A 130 15.52 8.50 -11.84
N ARG A 131 14.81 7.37 -11.97
CA ARG A 131 13.43 7.33 -12.46
C ARG A 131 12.48 7.97 -11.46
N PHE A 132 12.61 7.63 -10.18
CA PHE A 132 11.85 8.24 -9.08
C PHE A 132 12.03 9.76 -9.03
N PHE A 133 13.25 10.28 -9.17
CA PHE A 133 13.50 11.72 -9.14
C PHE A 133 12.86 12.45 -10.32
N ARG A 134 12.88 11.87 -11.53
CA ARG A 134 12.19 12.44 -12.68
C ARG A 134 10.69 12.49 -12.45
N GLU A 135 10.09 11.37 -12.06
CA GLU A 135 8.65 11.27 -11.83
C GLU A 135 8.18 12.17 -10.69
N SER A 136 8.89 12.19 -9.56
CA SER A 136 8.59 13.10 -8.44
C SER A 136 8.75 14.57 -8.83
N ASN A 137 9.72 14.92 -9.66
CA ASN A 137 9.87 16.28 -10.18
C ASN A 137 8.71 16.68 -11.08
N ASP A 138 8.21 15.78 -11.94
CA ASP A 138 7.03 16.02 -12.76
C ASP A 138 5.79 16.31 -11.91
N PHE A 139 5.62 15.61 -10.78
CA PHE A 139 4.54 15.89 -9.83
C PHE A 139 4.72 17.23 -9.12
N ARG A 140 5.95 17.60 -8.76
CA ARG A 140 6.26 18.91 -8.16
C ARG A 140 5.93 20.06 -9.11
N ILE A 141 6.30 19.95 -10.39
CA ILE A 141 5.99 20.96 -11.42
C ILE A 141 4.46 21.14 -11.55
N LYS A 142 3.71 20.06 -11.39
CA LYS A 142 2.23 20.07 -11.44
C LYS A 142 1.57 20.48 -10.10
N ALA A 143 2.36 21.01 -9.16
CA ALA A 143 1.93 21.47 -7.84
C ALA A 143 1.27 20.39 -6.96
N PHE A 144 1.70 19.12 -7.10
CA PHE A 144 1.28 18.09 -6.16
C PHE A 144 2.07 18.18 -4.85
N LYS A 145 1.42 17.86 -3.73
CA LYS A 145 2.05 17.61 -2.45
C LYS A 145 2.61 16.19 -2.43
N LEU A 146 3.90 16.03 -2.14
CA LEU A 146 4.55 14.73 -2.03
C LEU A 146 4.61 14.30 -0.56
N VAL A 147 4.20 13.07 -0.27
CA VAL A 147 4.19 12.46 1.06
C VAL A 147 4.90 11.11 1.00
N GLU A 148 5.96 10.96 1.79
CA GLU A 148 6.70 9.71 1.89
C GLU A 148 6.02 8.74 2.85
N VAL A 149 6.01 7.46 2.47
CA VAL A 149 5.49 6.33 3.25
C VAL A 149 6.67 5.42 3.58
N SER A 150 7.40 5.76 4.63
CA SER A 150 8.72 5.18 4.95
C SER A 150 8.67 3.75 5.52
N ASP A 151 7.51 3.31 6.00
CA ASP A 151 7.34 2.07 6.76
C ASP A 151 6.67 0.96 5.94
N PHE A 152 6.51 1.16 4.63
CA PHE A 152 6.00 0.14 3.74
C PHE A 152 7.03 -0.98 3.52
N ARG A 153 6.63 -2.21 3.84
CA ARG A 153 7.39 -3.44 3.53
C ARG A 153 6.45 -4.40 2.78
N PRO A 154 6.76 -4.75 1.52
CA PRO A 154 5.95 -5.67 0.73
C PRO A 154 5.98 -7.11 1.27
#